data_AF-A0A9E4EHP6-F1
#
_entry.id   AF-A0A9E4EHP6-F1
#
_cell.length_a   1.000
_cell.length_b   1.000
_cell.length_c   1.000
_cell.angle_alpha   90.00
_cell.angle_beta   90.00
_cell.angle_gamma   90.00
#
_symmetry.space_group_name_H-M   'P 1'
#
loop_
_entity.id
_entity.type
_entity.pdbx_description
1 polymer ?
#
loop_
_entity_poly.entity_id
_entity_poly.type
_entity_poly.pdbx_seq_one_letter_code
_entity_poly.pdbx_strand_id
1 'polypeptide(L)'
;MNKIIPVLCLIFAIAACGDDNPADSGQPVVNQTFNLSGGSIEDFSFTVDTDIQQNVILQGEFSVDNGSIQMAVMTESEYQTWVEGGTPTVLYSPGETSGETFRLPIYDSDTYYIVFRNTGTNTVTVKAEIFLLSTAEPEI
;
A
#
# COMPACT_ATOMS: atom_id res chain seq x y z
N MET A 1 -51.66 -23.35 -4.67
CA MET A 1 -51.74 -21.94 -4.22
C MET A 1 -50.72 -21.72 -3.11
N ASN A 2 -49.86 -20.74 -3.35
CA ASN A 2 -48.70 -20.18 -2.63
C ASN A 2 -48.37 -20.68 -1.21
N LYS A 3 -47.17 -21.28 -1.08
CA LYS A 3 -46.41 -21.36 0.18
C LYS A 3 -45.55 -20.10 0.28
N ILE A 4 -45.77 -19.29 1.32
CA ILE A 4 -44.92 -18.14 1.66
C ILE A 4 -43.89 -18.65 2.69
N ILE A 5 -42.61 -18.57 2.36
CA ILE A 5 -41.50 -18.79 3.29
C ILE A 5 -40.98 -17.41 3.70
N PRO A 6 -41.08 -17.00 4.97
CA PRO A 6 -40.48 -15.74 5.40
C PRO A 6 -38.96 -15.94 5.54
N VAL A 7 -38.19 -15.20 4.73
CA VAL A 7 -36.75 -15.06 4.88
C VAL A 7 -36.49 -14.13 6.07
N LEU A 8 -35.94 -14.71 7.14
CA LEU A 8 -35.48 -14.00 8.33
C LEU A 8 -34.13 -13.34 8.00
N CYS A 9 -34.12 -12.02 7.77
CA CYS A 9 -32.89 -11.24 7.68
C CYS A 9 -32.29 -11.08 9.08
N LEU A 10 -31.21 -11.80 9.34
CA LEU A 10 -30.40 -11.66 10.54
C LEU A 10 -29.45 -10.46 10.34
N ILE A 11 -29.73 -9.32 10.98
CA ILE A 11 -28.82 -8.17 11.01
C ILE A 11 -27.94 -8.34 12.24
N PHE A 12 -26.66 -8.66 12.05
CA PHE A 12 -25.65 -8.55 13.09
C PHE A 12 -25.22 -7.08 13.20
N ALA A 13 -25.66 -6.39 14.25
CA ALA A 13 -25.04 -5.16 14.69
C ALA A 13 -23.74 -5.53 15.43
N ILE A 14 -22.60 -5.27 14.80
CA ILE A 14 -21.31 -5.35 15.50
C ILE A 14 -21.06 -3.98 16.09
N ALA A 15 -21.27 -3.87 17.40
CA ALA A 15 -20.73 -2.77 18.19
C ALA A 15 -19.22 -3.00 18.30
N ALA A 16 -18.43 -2.27 17.51
CA ALA A 16 -17.01 -2.13 17.78
C ALA A 16 -16.87 -1.06 18.87
N CYS A 17 -16.58 -1.49 20.10
CA CYS A 17 -16.03 -0.60 21.11
C CYS A 17 -14.64 -0.16 20.62
N GLY A 18 -14.49 1.12 20.27
CA GLY A 18 -13.20 1.74 20.06
C GLY A 18 -12.51 1.91 21.41
N ASP A 19 -11.45 1.16 21.61
CA ASP A 19 -10.49 1.32 22.69
C ASP A 19 -9.62 2.54 22.33
N ASP A 20 -9.82 3.67 23.01
CA ASP A 20 -9.03 4.90 22.85
C ASP A 20 -7.62 4.71 23.44
N ASN A 21 -6.82 3.89 22.77
CA ASN A 21 -5.37 3.98 22.85
C ASN A 21 -4.97 5.03 21.79
N PRO A 22 -4.11 6.03 22.09
CA PRO A 22 -3.50 6.83 21.04
C PRO A 22 -2.53 5.91 20.28
N ALA A 23 -3.08 5.06 19.43
CA ALA A 23 -2.34 4.15 18.59
C ALA A 23 -1.46 4.99 17.68
N ASP A 24 -0.21 4.57 17.52
CA ASP A 24 0.49 4.66 16.23
C ASP A 24 -0.50 4.22 15.15
N SER A 25 -1.28 5.15 14.62
CA SER A 25 -2.37 4.87 13.71
C SER A 25 -1.78 4.86 12.31
N GLY A 26 -1.16 3.72 11.97
CA GLY A 26 -0.65 3.51 10.62
C GLY A 26 -1.76 3.65 9.60
N GLN A 27 -1.66 4.64 8.71
CA GLN A 27 -2.58 4.79 7.60
C GLN A 27 -2.29 3.68 6.57
N PRO A 28 -3.25 2.81 6.22
CA PRO A 28 -3.02 1.82 5.18
C PRO A 28 -2.79 2.51 3.83
N VAL A 29 -1.66 2.21 3.19
CA VAL A 29 -1.34 2.63 1.81
C VAL A 29 -1.73 1.52 0.84
N VAL A 30 -1.35 0.28 1.16
CA VAL A 30 -1.74 -0.93 0.44
C VAL A 30 -2.14 -1.97 1.46
N ASN A 31 -3.37 -2.47 1.41
CA ASN A 31 -3.79 -3.58 2.26
C ASN A 31 -4.75 -4.47 1.48
N GLN A 32 -4.20 -5.15 0.48
CA GLN A 32 -5.01 -5.94 -0.45
C GLN A 32 -4.22 -7.06 -1.11
N THR A 33 -4.97 -8.04 -1.62
CA THR A 33 -4.48 -9.06 -2.54
C THR A 33 -4.95 -8.71 -3.95
N PHE A 34 -4.05 -8.71 -4.92
CA PHE A 34 -4.37 -8.41 -6.32
C PHE A 34 -3.63 -9.34 -7.28
N ASN A 35 -4.17 -9.48 -8.48
CA ASN A 35 -3.53 -10.24 -9.55
C ASN A 35 -2.84 -9.28 -10.51
N LEU A 36 -1.55 -9.50 -10.76
CA LEU A 36 -0.74 -8.67 -11.63
C LEU A 36 -0.36 -9.45 -12.88
N SER A 37 -0.96 -9.09 -14.02
CA SER A 37 -0.68 -9.73 -15.31
C SER A 37 0.78 -9.54 -15.75
N GLY A 38 1.28 -10.47 -16.55
CA GLY A 38 2.64 -10.39 -17.10
C GLY A 38 2.82 -9.14 -17.98
N GLY A 39 3.89 -8.40 -17.77
CA GLY A 39 4.18 -7.13 -18.43
C GLY A 39 3.38 -5.93 -17.90
N SER A 40 2.49 -6.14 -16.92
CA SER A 40 1.67 -5.09 -16.33
C SER A 40 2.31 -4.47 -15.08
N ILE A 41 1.73 -3.33 -14.70
CA ILE A 41 2.09 -2.52 -13.56
C ILE A 41 0.83 -2.29 -12.73
N GLU A 42 0.99 -2.23 -11.41
CA GLU A 42 0.02 -1.71 -10.46
C GLU A 42 0.74 -0.66 -9.60
N ASP A 43 0.14 0.49 -9.38
CA ASP A 43 0.72 1.54 -8.54
C ASP A 43 -0.26 2.10 -7.51
N PHE A 44 0.30 2.59 -6.40
CA PHE A 44 -0.44 3.16 -5.27
C PHE A 44 0.23 4.45 -4.83
N SER A 45 -0.55 5.51 -4.67
CA SER A 45 -0.05 6.81 -4.22
C SER A 45 -0.39 7.07 -2.75
N PHE A 46 0.47 7.79 -2.05
CA PHE A 46 0.19 8.37 -0.74
C PHE A 46 0.87 9.73 -0.61
N THR A 47 0.30 10.62 0.19
CA THR A 47 0.86 11.95 0.44
C THR A 47 1.42 12.02 1.84
N VAL A 48 2.58 12.64 1.97
CA VAL A 48 3.20 13.00 3.24
C VAL A 48 3.19 14.51 3.36
N ASP A 49 2.74 15.00 4.51
CA ASP A 49 2.83 16.42 4.87
C ASP A 49 3.59 16.55 6.19
N THR A 50 4.87 16.85 6.10
CA THR A 50 5.76 16.95 7.27
C THR A 50 5.49 18.16 8.15
N ASP A 51 4.64 19.11 7.72
CA ASP A 51 4.21 20.22 8.57
C ASP A 51 3.21 19.75 9.64
N ILE A 52 2.59 18.58 9.46
CA ILE A 52 1.62 17.99 10.40
C ILE A 52 1.97 16.56 10.84
N GLN A 53 2.75 15.84 10.03
CA GLN A 53 3.21 14.48 10.29
C GLN A 53 4.69 14.49 10.65
N GLN A 54 5.04 14.03 11.85
CA GLN A 54 6.42 13.88 12.27
C GLN A 54 6.84 12.40 12.26
N ASN A 55 8.15 12.14 12.14
CA ASN A 55 8.73 10.78 12.16
C ASN A 55 8.07 9.81 11.16
N VAL A 56 7.84 10.29 9.93
CA VAL A 56 7.12 9.54 8.91
C VAL A 56 7.92 8.33 8.44
N ILE A 57 7.31 7.16 8.47
CA ILE A 57 7.90 5.89 8.07
C ILE A 57 6.90 5.12 7.20
N LEU A 58 7.30 4.79 5.98
CA LEU A 58 6.61 3.81 5.17
C LEU A 58 7.12 2.41 5.57
N GLN A 59 6.24 1.57 6.09
CA GLN A 59 6.58 0.22 6.52
C GLN A 59 5.63 -0.77 5.89
N GLY A 60 6.13 -1.91 5.44
CA GLY A 60 5.25 -2.94 4.97
C GLY A 60 5.93 -4.23 4.60
N GLU A 61 5.10 -5.17 4.17
CA GLU A 61 5.53 -6.41 3.57
C GLU A 61 4.69 -6.73 2.34
N PHE A 62 5.28 -7.49 1.43
CA PHE A 62 4.53 -8.11 0.35
C PHE A 62 5.06 -9.51 0.04
N SER A 63 4.20 -10.32 -0.53
CA SER A 63 4.53 -11.65 -1.05
C SER A 63 3.87 -11.88 -2.41
N VAL A 64 4.51 -12.70 -3.23
CA VAL A 64 4.09 -13.04 -4.59
C VAL A 64 3.94 -14.54 -4.70
N ASP A 65 2.73 -14.99 -5.00
CA ASP A 65 2.47 -16.39 -5.34
C ASP A 65 2.83 -16.63 -6.82
N ASN A 66 3.61 -17.68 -7.08
CA ASN A 66 3.98 -18.17 -8.42
C ASN A 66 4.83 -17.23 -9.29
N GLY A 67 5.70 -16.42 -8.69
CA GLY A 67 6.64 -15.61 -9.47
C GLY A 67 7.48 -14.66 -8.63
N SER A 68 7.97 -13.63 -9.30
CA SER A 68 8.68 -12.51 -8.70
C SER A 68 8.29 -11.23 -9.43
N ILE A 69 8.34 -10.12 -8.73
CA ILE A 69 8.02 -8.80 -9.26
C ILE A 69 9.09 -7.81 -8.84
N GLN A 70 9.15 -6.68 -9.53
CA GLN A 70 9.88 -5.51 -9.08
C GLN A 70 8.95 -4.63 -8.25
N MET A 71 9.43 -4.16 -7.11
CA MET A 71 8.79 -3.10 -6.34
C MET A 71 9.71 -1.87 -6.31
N ALA A 72 9.13 -0.68 -6.42
CA ALA A 72 9.87 0.56 -6.24
C ALA A 72 9.02 1.60 -5.50
N VAL A 73 9.67 2.41 -4.67
CA VAL A 73 9.09 3.61 -4.05
C VAL A 73 9.82 4.83 -4.61
N MET A 74 9.08 5.84 -5.05
CA MET A 74 9.62 7.08 -5.62
C MET A 74 8.70 8.27 -5.35
N THR A 75 9.19 9.48 -5.52
CA THR A 75 8.37 10.71 -5.48
C THR A 75 7.49 10.83 -6.73
N GLU A 76 6.51 11.74 -6.72
CA GLU A 76 5.65 12.01 -7.87
C GLU A 76 6.46 12.41 -9.10
N SER A 77 7.44 13.32 -8.94
CA SER A 77 8.29 13.78 -10.03
C SER A 77 9.09 12.65 -10.70
N GLU A 78 9.59 11.71 -9.90
CA GLU A 78 10.32 10.54 -10.38
C GLU A 78 9.38 9.50 -10.99
N TYR A 79 8.16 9.35 -10.45
CA TYR A 79 7.12 8.53 -11.07
C TYR A 79 6.74 9.04 -12.46
N GLN A 80 6.55 10.36 -12.63
CA GLN A 80 6.29 10.94 -13.94
C GLN A 80 7.46 10.70 -14.91
N THR A 81 8.70 10.87 -14.43
CA THR A 81 9.91 10.56 -15.22
C THR A 81 9.90 9.11 -15.70
N TRP A 82 9.50 8.17 -14.85
CA TRP A 82 9.40 6.76 -15.20
C TRP A 82 8.29 6.46 -16.21
N VAL A 83 7.09 7.03 -16.02
CA VAL A 83 5.95 6.88 -16.94
C VAL A 83 6.30 7.42 -18.34
N GLU A 84 7.08 8.50 -18.42
CA GLU A 84 7.57 9.08 -19.68
C GLU A 84 8.69 8.25 -20.33
N GLY A 85 9.13 7.16 -19.70
CA GLY A 85 10.19 6.29 -20.20
C GLY A 85 11.61 6.75 -19.87
N GLY A 86 11.76 7.71 -18.95
CA GLY A 86 13.03 8.13 -18.39
C GLY A 86 13.59 7.15 -17.35
N THR A 87 14.73 7.51 -16.77
CA THR A 87 15.37 6.76 -15.68
C THR A 87 15.10 7.48 -14.37
N PRO A 88 14.15 7.00 -13.54
CA PRO A 88 13.83 7.65 -12.27
C PRO A 88 14.92 7.38 -11.21
N THR A 89 15.02 8.28 -10.26
CA THR A 89 15.68 8.03 -8.98
C THR A 89 14.68 7.34 -8.05
N VAL A 90 14.99 6.11 -7.63
CA VAL A 90 14.16 5.36 -6.68
C VAL A 90 14.64 5.58 -5.25
N LEU A 91 13.70 5.77 -4.33
CA LEU A 91 13.99 5.86 -2.88
C LEU A 91 14.25 4.48 -2.30
N TYR A 92 13.52 3.48 -2.82
CA TYR A 92 13.65 2.10 -2.39
C TYR A 92 13.29 1.15 -3.54
N SER A 93 14.07 0.08 -3.70
CA SER A 93 13.73 -1.05 -4.56
C SER A 93 14.52 -2.29 -4.11
N PRO A 94 13.87 -3.40 -3.75
CA PRO A 94 14.57 -4.64 -3.41
C PRO A 94 15.06 -5.40 -4.67
N GLY A 95 14.81 -4.87 -5.87
CA GLY A 95 15.00 -5.59 -7.13
C GLY A 95 13.83 -6.54 -7.43
N GLU A 96 14.09 -7.55 -8.26
CA GLU A 96 13.10 -8.59 -8.58
C GLU A 96 13.08 -9.66 -7.48
N THR A 97 11.95 -9.78 -6.79
CA THR A 97 11.80 -10.69 -5.63
C THR A 97 10.38 -11.29 -5.54
N SER A 98 10.25 -12.42 -4.86
CA SER A 98 8.96 -13.04 -4.52
C SER A 98 8.33 -12.49 -3.24
N GLY A 99 9.02 -11.58 -2.54
CA GLY A 99 8.51 -10.93 -1.34
C GLY A 99 9.61 -10.17 -0.60
N GLU A 100 9.19 -9.27 0.28
CA GLU A 100 10.09 -8.40 1.05
C GLU A 100 9.35 -7.84 2.26
N THR A 101 10.08 -7.55 3.33
CA THR A 101 9.62 -6.73 4.46
C THR A 101 10.55 -5.53 4.60
N PHE A 102 10.01 -4.32 4.61
CA PHE A 102 10.82 -3.11 4.57
C PHE A 102 10.31 -2.02 5.52
N ARG A 103 11.22 -1.10 5.85
CA ARG A 103 10.95 0.10 6.64
C ARG A 103 11.77 1.26 6.08
N LEU A 104 11.08 2.24 5.51
CA LEU A 104 11.65 3.37 4.79
C LEU A 104 11.26 4.68 5.49
N PRO A 105 12.21 5.41 6.11
CA PRO A 105 11.92 6.74 6.64
C PRO A 105 11.69 7.74 5.50
N ILE A 106 10.72 8.64 5.68
CA ILE A 106 10.39 9.72 4.74
C ILE A 106 10.61 11.05 5.43
N TYR A 107 11.32 11.96 4.76
CA TYR A 107 11.78 13.21 5.36
C TYR A 107 11.18 14.47 4.75
N ASP A 108 10.56 14.35 3.57
CA ASP A 108 10.08 15.49 2.79
C ASP A 108 8.56 15.40 2.59
N SER A 109 7.88 16.55 2.53
CA SER A 109 6.50 16.63 2.07
C SER A 109 6.43 16.41 0.57
N ASP A 110 5.74 15.36 0.13
CA ASP A 110 5.52 15.06 -1.28
C ASP A 110 4.37 14.05 -1.45
N THR A 111 3.95 13.83 -2.69
CA THR A 111 3.22 12.63 -3.09
C THR A 111 4.22 11.57 -3.54
N TYR A 112 4.06 10.36 -3.00
CA TYR A 112 4.92 9.21 -3.26
C TYR A 112 4.12 8.11 -3.94
N TYR A 113 4.81 7.32 -4.76
CA TYR A 113 4.24 6.18 -5.47
C TYR A 113 4.97 4.89 -5.09
N ILE A 114 4.19 3.85 -4.81
CA ILE A 114 4.64 2.46 -4.71
C ILE A 114 4.24 1.77 -5.99
N VAL A 115 5.22 1.28 -6.75
CA VAL A 115 5.01 0.65 -8.05
C VAL A 115 5.35 -0.82 -7.94
N PHE A 116 4.40 -1.69 -8.30
CA PHE A 116 4.60 -3.12 -8.50
C PHE A 116 4.60 -3.43 -9.98
N ARG A 117 5.67 -4.06 -10.47
CA ARG A 117 5.81 -4.40 -11.88
C ARG A 117 6.11 -5.88 -12.05
N ASN A 118 5.28 -6.56 -12.84
CA ASN A 118 5.55 -7.93 -13.25
C ASN A 118 6.30 -7.93 -14.58
N THR A 119 7.60 -8.19 -14.53
CA THR A 119 8.48 -8.31 -15.70
C THR A 119 8.33 -9.65 -16.42
N GLY A 120 7.68 -10.63 -15.78
CA GLY A 120 7.40 -11.95 -16.35
C GLY A 120 6.22 -11.95 -17.32
N THR A 121 5.92 -13.13 -17.87
CA THR A 121 4.85 -13.31 -18.87
C THR A 121 3.55 -13.86 -18.29
N ASN A 122 3.60 -14.43 -17.07
CA ASN A 122 2.44 -15.03 -16.42
C ASN A 122 1.83 -14.07 -15.41
N THR A 123 0.53 -14.18 -15.18
CA THR A 123 -0.11 -13.50 -14.05
C THR A 123 0.39 -14.08 -12.73
N VAL A 124 0.70 -13.20 -11.79
CA VAL A 124 1.06 -13.55 -10.41
C VAL A 124 0.02 -12.98 -9.44
N THR A 125 -0.07 -13.54 -8.23
CA THR A 125 -0.91 -12.98 -7.16
C THR A 125 -0.01 -12.32 -6.13
N VAL A 126 -0.25 -11.03 -5.87
CA VAL A 126 0.49 -10.23 -4.90
C VAL A 126 -0.38 -10.01 -3.68
N LYS A 127 0.16 -10.26 -2.49
CA LYS A 127 -0.44 -9.90 -1.20
C LYS A 127 0.44 -8.84 -0.57
N ALA A 128 -0.09 -7.64 -0.33
CA ALA A 128 0.68 -6.53 0.19
C ALA A 128 -0.04 -5.86 1.37
N GLU A 129 0.73 -5.61 2.43
CA GLU A 129 0.33 -4.93 3.66
C GLU A 129 1.37 -3.85 3.96
N ILE A 130 1.08 -2.62 3.56
CA ILE A 130 1.96 -1.45 3.61
C ILE A 130 1.21 -0.30 4.25
N PHE A 131 1.83 0.30 5.25
CA PHE A 131 1.29 1.35 6.11
C PHE A 131 2.23 2.54 6.17
N LEU A 132 1.65 3.73 6.23
CA LEU A 132 2.34 4.97 6.56
C LEU A 132 2.18 5.21 8.06
N LEU A 133 3.29 5.17 8.78
CA LEU A 133 3.36 5.47 10.21
C LEU A 133 3.84 6.90 10.38
N SER A 134 3.21 7.64 11.27
CA SER A 134 3.65 9.00 11.63
C SER A 134 3.19 9.32 13.05
N THR A 135 3.95 10.15 13.75
CA THR A 135 3.48 10.79 14.98
C THR A 135 2.81 12.11 14.61
N ALA A 136 1.56 12.32 15.03
CA ALA A 136 0.92 13.62 14.90
C ALA A 136 1.61 14.64 15.79
N GLU A 137 1.76 15.88 15.33
CA GLU A 137 2.23 16.96 16.20
C GLU A 137 1.23 17.18 17.34
N PRO A 138 1.66 17.22 18.61
CA PRO A 138 0.75 17.55 19.71
C PRO A 138 0.27 18.99 19.52
N GLU A 139 -1.05 19.20 19.48
CA GLU A 139 -1.62 20.55 19.53
C GLU A 139 -1.13 21.24 20.82
N ILE A 140 -0.36 22.32 20.66
CA ILE A 140 0.15 23.19 21.74
C ILE A 140 -0.77 24.38 21.97
#